data_AF-A0A2G9R3E5-F1
#
_entry.id   AF-A0A2G9R3E5-F1
#
_cell.length_a   1.000
_cell.length_b   1.000
_cell.length_c   1.000
_cell.angle_alpha   90.00
_cell.angle_beta   90.00
_cell.angle_gamma   90.00
#
_symmetry.space_group_name_H-M   'P 1'
#
loop_
_entity.id
_entity.type
_entity.pdbx_description
1 polymer ?
#
loop_
_entity_poly.entity_id
_entity_poly.type
_entity_poly.pdbx_seq_one_letter_code
_entity_poly.pdbx_strand_id
1 'polypeptide(L)'
;ILEETYKMEFMYSGLENRQIAIIHHMRLQANALQLLVTARTTRGEEPMFGLCEQFLQEIDVFQRCFISELPHMQDSFVDKLLDLMPRLVNSKPLQMVKILQTTLRQSSFLRLTLPEQVVYPDGQIQIIHPKPADFRNPGPGRHRLITQVYLSHTAWTGNQQDHHMRREGLIYV
;
A
#
# COMPACT_ATOMS: atom_id res chain seq x y z
N ILE A 1 7.07 -0.89 4.84
CA ILE A 1 5.96 -0.58 3.89
C ILE A 1 4.74 -1.41 4.22
N LEU A 2 4.81 -2.75 4.20
CA LEU A 2 3.68 -3.61 4.57
C LEU A 2 3.08 -3.28 5.94
N GLU A 3 3.91 -3.18 6.98
CA GLU A 3 3.45 -2.80 8.31
C GLU A 3 2.67 -1.47 8.32
N GLU A 4 3.15 -0.47 7.60
CA GLU A 4 2.49 0.84 7.49
C GLU A 4 1.14 0.74 6.78
N THR A 5 1.04 -0.09 5.73
CA THR A 5 -0.27 -0.31 5.08
C THR A 5 -1.26 -1.00 6.01
N TYR A 6 -0.82 -1.90 6.90
CA TYR A 6 -1.71 -2.50 7.91
C TYR A 6 -2.14 -1.49 8.96
N LYS A 7 -1.22 -0.64 9.45
CA LYS A 7 -1.58 0.48 10.34
C LYS A 7 -2.62 1.40 9.69
N MET A 8 -2.44 1.75 8.41
CA MET A 8 -3.40 2.59 7.70
C MET A 8 -4.80 1.97 7.63
N GLU A 9 -4.92 0.66 7.37
CA GLU A 9 -6.22 -0.02 7.28
C GLU A 9 -6.90 -0.17 8.65
N PHE A 10 -6.15 -0.48 9.70
CA PHE A 10 -6.74 -0.84 10.99
C PHE A 10 -6.78 0.29 12.01
N MET A 11 -5.91 1.30 11.90
CA MET A 11 -5.88 2.40 12.85
C MET A 11 -6.77 3.58 12.45
N TYR A 12 -7.17 3.72 11.19
CA TYR A 12 -8.08 4.81 10.80
C TYR A 12 -9.52 4.32 10.81
N SER A 13 -10.40 5.04 11.51
CA SER A 13 -11.84 4.78 11.43
C SER A 13 -12.46 5.50 10.24
N GLY A 14 -13.57 4.95 9.74
CA GLY A 14 -14.36 5.58 8.68
C GLY A 14 -13.70 5.59 7.30
N LEU A 15 -12.79 4.65 7.02
CA LEU A 15 -12.23 4.49 5.68
C LEU A 15 -13.32 4.15 4.67
N GLU A 16 -13.37 4.92 3.59
CA GLU A 16 -14.17 4.62 2.41
C GLU A 16 -13.59 3.41 1.67
N ASN A 17 -14.46 2.68 0.96
CA ASN A 17 -14.05 1.51 0.18
C ASN A 17 -12.91 1.83 -0.80
N ARG A 18 -12.92 3.01 -1.41
CA ARG A 18 -11.86 3.49 -2.29
C ARG A 18 -10.51 3.65 -1.57
N GLN A 19 -10.51 4.15 -0.33
CA GLN A 19 -9.29 4.30 0.46
C GLN A 19 -8.72 2.93 0.84
N ILE A 20 -9.59 1.99 1.23
CA ILE A 20 -9.21 0.59 1.51
C ILE A 20 -8.58 -0.02 0.24
N ALA A 21 -9.22 0.12 -0.92
CA ALA A 21 -8.68 -0.37 -2.18
C ALA A 21 -7.29 0.23 -2.50
N ILE A 22 -7.07 1.53 -2.26
CA ILE A 22 -5.76 2.17 -2.45
C ILE A 22 -4.71 1.60 -1.47
N ILE A 23 -5.08 1.34 -0.21
CA ILE A 23 -4.17 0.72 0.77
C ILE A 23 -3.78 -0.70 0.34
N HIS A 24 -4.75 -1.51 -0.12
CA HIS A 24 -4.48 -2.85 -0.65
C HIS A 24 -3.66 -2.80 -1.95
N HIS A 25 -3.86 -1.80 -2.78
CA HIS A 25 -3.02 -1.56 -3.96
C HIS A 25 -1.56 -1.27 -3.57
N MET A 26 -1.34 -0.46 -2.53
CA MET A 26 0.00 -0.21 -2.00
C MET A 26 0.65 -1.49 -1.44
N ARG A 27 -0.13 -2.42 -0.90
CA ARG A 27 0.37 -3.76 -0.50
C ARG A 27 0.82 -4.58 -1.69
N LEU A 28 0.03 -4.61 -2.77
CA LEU A 28 0.45 -5.29 -4.01
C LEU A 28 1.78 -4.71 -4.53
N GLN A 29 1.97 -3.39 -4.48
CA GLN A 29 3.25 -2.78 -4.85
C GLN A 29 4.39 -3.22 -3.90
N ALA A 30 4.14 -3.27 -2.59
CA ALA A 30 5.12 -3.72 -1.60
C ALA A 30 5.51 -5.20 -1.79
N ASN A 31 4.52 -6.07 -2.05
CA ASN A 31 4.74 -7.49 -2.32
C ASN A 31 5.49 -7.70 -3.63
N ALA A 32 5.16 -6.93 -4.68
CA ALA A 32 5.92 -6.94 -5.92
C ALA A 32 7.39 -6.53 -5.68
N LEU A 33 7.63 -5.46 -4.94
CA LEU A 33 8.98 -5.02 -4.58
C LEU A 33 9.74 -6.09 -3.78
N GLN A 34 9.07 -6.74 -2.83
CA GLN A 34 9.65 -7.86 -2.09
C GLN A 34 10.03 -9.01 -3.02
N LEU A 35 9.17 -9.37 -3.98
CA LEU A 35 9.46 -10.39 -4.98
C LEU A 35 10.68 -10.01 -5.85
N LEU A 36 10.81 -8.73 -6.24
CA LEU A 36 11.98 -8.24 -6.98
C LEU A 36 13.28 -8.35 -6.15
N VAL A 37 13.24 -8.02 -4.86
CA VAL A 37 14.40 -8.11 -3.97
C VAL A 37 14.79 -9.57 -3.76
N THR A 38 13.81 -10.43 -3.46
CA THR A 38 14.02 -11.87 -3.29
C THR A 38 14.61 -12.50 -4.55
N ALA A 39 14.10 -12.15 -5.74
CA ALA A 39 14.62 -12.66 -7.01
C ALA A 39 16.10 -12.30 -7.25
N ARG A 40 16.61 -11.20 -6.67
CA ARG A 40 18.03 -10.81 -6.79
C ARG A 40 18.95 -11.63 -5.90
N THR A 41 18.44 -12.16 -4.80
CA THR A 41 19.23 -12.88 -3.79
C THR A 41 19.08 -14.39 -3.89
N THR A 42 17.96 -14.86 -4.41
CA THR A 42 17.66 -16.29 -4.58
C THR A 42 18.49 -16.88 -5.71
N ARG A 43 19.11 -18.05 -5.46
CA ARG A 43 19.80 -18.83 -6.48
C ARG A 43 18.83 -19.86 -7.06
N GLY A 44 18.62 -19.81 -8.37
CA GLY A 44 17.72 -20.73 -9.09
C GLY A 44 16.27 -20.24 -9.14
N GLU A 45 15.50 -20.79 -10.09
CA GLU A 45 14.10 -20.39 -10.34
C GLU A 45 13.09 -21.16 -9.47
N GLU A 46 13.45 -22.36 -8.98
CA GLU A 46 12.55 -23.25 -8.25
C GLU A 46 11.87 -22.60 -7.02
N PRO A 47 12.59 -21.89 -6.13
CA PRO A 47 11.98 -21.27 -4.96
C PRO A 47 11.09 -20.06 -5.31
N MET A 48 11.19 -19.55 -6.54
CA MET A 48 10.43 -18.39 -6.99
C MET A 48 9.04 -18.75 -7.50
N PHE A 49 8.80 -20.00 -7.92
CA PHE A 49 7.49 -20.40 -8.45
C PHE A 49 6.36 -20.18 -7.44
N GLY A 50 6.50 -20.69 -6.22
CA GLY A 50 5.47 -20.52 -5.19
C GLY A 50 5.24 -19.04 -4.81
N LEU A 51 6.29 -18.23 -4.78
CA LEU A 51 6.18 -16.79 -4.51
C LEU A 51 5.48 -16.04 -5.66
N CYS A 52 5.76 -16.42 -6.90
CA CYS A 52 5.07 -15.89 -8.08
C CYS A 52 3.60 -16.29 -8.11
N GLU A 53 3.27 -17.55 -7.81
CA GLU A 53 1.88 -18.03 -7.74
C GLU A 53 1.10 -17.33 -6.63
N GLN A 54 1.70 -17.16 -5.45
CA GLN A 54 1.09 -16.41 -4.35
C GLN A 54 0.81 -14.97 -4.77
N PHE A 55 1.76 -14.30 -5.42
CA PHE A 55 1.55 -12.94 -5.91
C PHE A 55 0.43 -12.84 -6.94
N LEU A 56 0.31 -13.81 -7.86
CA LEU A 56 -0.80 -13.88 -8.81
C LEU A 56 -2.15 -14.05 -8.09
N GLN A 57 -2.20 -14.86 -7.05
CA GLN A 57 -3.40 -15.02 -6.23
C GLN A 57 -3.79 -13.72 -5.52
N GLU A 58 -2.82 -12.95 -5.02
CA GLU A 58 -3.09 -11.64 -4.41
C GLU A 58 -3.71 -10.65 -5.41
N ILE A 59 -3.28 -10.65 -6.68
CA ILE A 59 -3.89 -9.84 -7.74
C ILE A 59 -5.35 -10.26 -7.97
N ASP A 60 -5.61 -11.56 -8.07
CA ASP A 60 -6.96 -12.09 -8.29
C ASP A 60 -7.89 -11.78 -7.11
N VAL A 61 -7.42 -11.94 -5.88
CA VAL A 61 -8.17 -11.54 -4.67
C VAL A 61 -8.47 -10.05 -4.69
N PHE A 62 -7.47 -9.20 -5.01
CA PHE A 62 -7.67 -7.76 -5.11
C PHE A 62 -8.75 -7.41 -6.14
N GLN A 63 -8.67 -7.99 -7.34
CA GLN A 63 -9.64 -7.73 -8.42
C GLN A 63 -11.06 -8.07 -7.97
N ARG A 64 -11.25 -9.22 -7.31
CA ARG A 64 -12.57 -9.66 -6.83
C ARG A 64 -13.11 -8.77 -5.72
N CYS A 65 -12.27 -8.40 -4.76
CA CYS A 65 -12.69 -7.57 -3.62
C CYS A 65 -12.97 -6.12 -4.01
N PHE A 66 -12.26 -5.58 -5.00
CA PHE A 66 -12.29 -4.15 -5.33
C PHE A 66 -12.73 -3.86 -6.78
N ILE A 67 -13.51 -4.76 -7.39
CA ILE A 67 -13.98 -4.61 -8.77
C ILE A 67 -14.69 -3.27 -9.03
N SER A 68 -15.43 -2.76 -8.04
CA SER A 68 -16.13 -1.47 -8.12
C SER A 68 -15.19 -0.27 -8.13
N GLU A 69 -13.96 -0.43 -7.62
CA GLU A 69 -12.98 0.66 -7.49
C GLU A 69 -12.02 0.72 -8.68
N LEU A 70 -11.90 -0.34 -9.47
CA LEU A 70 -10.99 -0.42 -10.63
C LEU A 70 -11.16 0.76 -11.62
N PRO A 71 -12.37 1.24 -11.96
CA PRO A 71 -12.53 2.39 -12.87
C PRO A 71 -11.83 3.66 -12.38
N HIS A 72 -11.56 3.78 -11.07
CA HIS A 72 -10.91 4.91 -10.44
C HIS A 72 -9.39 4.74 -10.27
N MET A 73 -8.82 3.65 -10.78
CA MET A 73 -7.41 3.27 -10.64
C MET A 73 -6.64 3.27 -11.95
N GLN A 74 -7.11 4.03 -12.95
CA GLN A 74 -6.48 4.11 -14.27
C GLN A 74 -4.99 4.50 -14.19
N ASP A 75 -4.19 3.86 -15.05
CA ASP A 75 -2.73 4.01 -15.13
C ASP A 75 -1.96 3.55 -13.88
N SER A 76 -2.64 3.02 -12.86
CA SER A 76 -2.01 2.52 -11.66
C SER A 76 -1.29 1.20 -11.89
N PHE A 77 -0.57 0.73 -10.88
CA PHE A 77 0.07 -0.58 -10.91
C PHE A 77 -0.88 -1.75 -11.13
N VAL A 78 -1.99 -1.81 -10.39
CA VAL A 78 -2.93 -2.92 -10.49
C VAL A 78 -3.68 -2.92 -11.82
N ASP A 79 -4.08 -1.74 -12.30
CA ASP A 79 -4.72 -1.57 -13.61
C ASP A 79 -3.86 -2.18 -14.74
N LYS A 80 -2.58 -1.78 -14.79
CA LYS A 80 -1.63 -2.32 -15.76
C LYS A 80 -1.32 -3.81 -15.56
N LEU A 81 -1.34 -4.31 -14.32
CA LEU A 81 -1.17 -5.73 -14.06
C LEU A 81 -2.35 -6.55 -14.59
N LEU A 82 -3.57 -6.05 -14.41
CA LEU A 82 -4.79 -6.71 -14.89
C LEU A 82 -4.78 -6.86 -16.41
N ASP A 83 -4.37 -5.81 -17.14
CA ASP A 83 -4.16 -5.88 -18.60
C ASP A 83 -3.10 -6.90 -19.01
N LEU A 84 -2.10 -7.12 -18.15
CA LEU A 84 -0.99 -8.03 -18.39
C LEU A 84 -1.24 -9.45 -17.84
N MET A 85 -2.39 -9.73 -17.21
CA MET A 85 -2.65 -11.02 -16.55
C MET A 85 -2.41 -12.25 -17.45
N PRO A 86 -2.87 -12.30 -18.72
CA PRO A 86 -2.61 -13.44 -19.59
C PRO A 86 -1.11 -13.71 -19.80
N ARG A 87 -0.29 -12.64 -19.81
CA ARG A 87 1.16 -12.76 -19.92
C ARG A 87 1.80 -13.16 -18.60
N LEU A 88 1.32 -12.61 -17.49
CA LEU A 88 1.85 -12.89 -16.15
C LEU A 88 1.67 -14.36 -15.77
N VAL A 89 0.48 -14.93 -15.97
CA VAL A 89 0.17 -16.33 -15.64
C VAL A 89 1.02 -17.32 -16.45
N ASN A 90 1.38 -16.97 -17.68
CA ASN A 90 2.19 -17.81 -18.56
C ASN A 90 3.71 -17.50 -18.49
N SER A 91 4.13 -16.57 -17.63
CA SER A 91 5.53 -16.16 -17.54
C SER A 91 6.33 -17.03 -16.57
N LYS A 92 7.57 -17.33 -16.94
CA LYS A 92 8.55 -17.87 -15.98
C LYS A 92 8.86 -16.85 -14.88
N PRO A 93 9.32 -17.27 -13.69
CA PRO A 93 9.54 -16.35 -12.57
C PRO A 93 10.42 -15.13 -12.89
N LEU A 94 11.57 -15.32 -13.57
CA LEU A 94 12.44 -14.20 -13.95
C LEU A 94 11.79 -13.24 -14.96
N GLN A 95 10.94 -13.76 -15.85
CA GLN A 95 10.20 -12.93 -16.79
C GLN A 95 9.12 -12.13 -16.06
N MET A 96 8.38 -12.77 -15.14
CA MET A 96 7.41 -12.10 -14.29
C MET A 96 8.05 -10.95 -13.52
N VAL A 97 9.18 -11.19 -12.85
CA VAL A 97 9.97 -10.18 -12.14
C VAL A 97 10.33 -8.99 -13.05
N LYS A 98 10.74 -9.23 -14.30
CA LYS A 98 11.01 -8.14 -15.26
C LYS A 98 9.75 -7.35 -15.64
N ILE A 99 8.62 -8.03 -15.81
CA ILE A 99 7.33 -7.39 -16.07
C ILE A 99 6.97 -6.50 -14.88
N LEU A 100 6.97 -7.05 -13.65
CA LEU A 100 6.64 -6.30 -12.43
C LEU A 100 7.55 -5.08 -12.23
N GLN A 101 8.86 -5.22 -12.43
CA GLN A 101 9.80 -4.11 -12.33
C GLN A 101 9.49 -3.00 -13.34
N THR A 102 9.12 -3.37 -14.57
CA THR A 102 8.79 -2.40 -15.62
C THR A 102 7.46 -1.71 -15.30
N THR A 103 6.44 -2.48 -14.93
CA THR A 103 5.12 -1.96 -14.58
C THR A 103 5.22 -1.00 -13.39
N LEU A 104 5.90 -1.37 -12.30
CA LEU A 104 6.11 -0.49 -11.13
C LEU A 104 6.72 0.87 -11.50
N ARG A 105 7.64 0.91 -12.48
CA ARG A 105 8.27 2.16 -12.94
C ARG A 105 7.38 3.02 -13.81
N GLN A 106 6.41 2.40 -14.49
CA GLN A 106 5.54 3.06 -15.46
C GLN A 106 4.17 3.42 -14.88
N SER A 107 3.86 2.94 -13.68
CA SER A 107 2.58 3.19 -13.01
C SER A 107 2.52 4.57 -12.38
N SER A 108 1.33 5.15 -12.43
CA SER A 108 1.01 6.37 -11.69
C SER A 108 0.85 6.09 -10.19
N PHE A 109 1.00 7.14 -9.38
CA PHE A 109 0.73 7.07 -7.95
C PHE A 109 -0.75 7.39 -7.69
N LEU A 110 -1.42 6.51 -6.95
CA LEU A 110 -2.75 6.78 -6.43
C LEU A 110 -2.64 7.66 -5.18
N ARG A 111 -3.48 8.70 -5.11
CA ARG A 111 -3.54 9.62 -3.97
C ARG A 111 -4.38 9.00 -2.86
N LEU A 112 -3.76 8.69 -1.73
CA LEU A 112 -4.44 8.26 -0.51
C LEU A 112 -4.68 9.48 0.39
N THR A 113 -5.95 9.81 0.64
CA THR A 113 -6.35 10.75 1.69
C THR A 113 -6.84 9.94 2.86
N LEU A 114 -6.26 10.10 4.05
CA LEU A 114 -6.68 9.38 5.25
C LEU A 114 -7.64 10.24 6.09
N PRO A 115 -8.62 9.64 6.79
CA PRO A 115 -9.47 10.33 7.75
C PRO A 115 -8.66 10.99 8.87
N GLU A 116 -9.24 11.99 9.54
CA GLU A 116 -8.60 12.68 10.68
C GLU A 116 -8.69 11.86 11.99
N GLN A 117 -9.48 10.79 12.02
CA GLN A 117 -9.71 10.01 13.23
C GLN A 117 -8.90 8.70 13.23
N VAL A 118 -8.15 8.50 14.31
CA VAL A 118 -7.36 7.29 14.58
C VAL A 118 -7.96 6.55 15.77
N VAL A 119 -8.13 5.24 15.65
CA VAL A 119 -8.57 4.32 16.69
C VAL A 119 -7.43 3.36 17.01
N TYR A 120 -7.01 3.36 18.27
CA TYR A 120 -5.98 2.45 18.79
C TYR A 120 -6.61 1.11 19.18
N PRO A 121 -5.82 0.01 19.25
CA PRO A 121 -6.36 -1.31 19.61
C PRO A 121 -6.95 -1.43 21.01
N ASP A 122 -6.56 -0.54 21.93
CA ASP A 122 -7.15 -0.43 23.27
C ASP A 122 -8.50 0.33 23.27
N GLY A 123 -9.01 0.70 22.09
CA GLY A 123 -10.25 1.43 21.90
C GLY A 123 -10.11 2.94 22.07
N GLN A 124 -8.91 3.47 22.36
CA GLN A 124 -8.70 4.92 22.42
C GLN A 124 -8.86 5.54 21.04
N ILE A 125 -9.49 6.71 21.01
CA ILE A 125 -9.73 7.46 19.78
C ILE A 125 -8.98 8.79 19.88
N GLN A 126 -8.17 9.10 18.87
CA GLN A 126 -7.47 10.37 18.74
C GLN A 126 -7.88 11.08 17.46
N ILE A 127 -8.28 12.33 17.58
CA ILE A 127 -8.55 13.22 16.45
C ILE A 127 -7.24 13.94 16.10
N ILE A 128 -6.82 13.83 14.85
CA ILE A 128 -5.68 14.53 14.29
C ILE A 128 -6.11 15.97 14.04
N HIS A 129 -5.55 16.90 14.81
CA HIS A 129 -5.73 18.33 14.59
C HIS A 129 -4.55 18.89 13.78
N PRO A 130 -4.69 19.10 12.46
CA PRO A 130 -3.61 19.65 11.64
C PRO A 130 -3.26 21.08 12.06
N LYS A 131 -1.97 21.43 11.99
CA LYS A 131 -1.51 22.79 12.26
C LYS A 131 -1.87 23.70 11.07
N PRO A 132 -2.11 25.00 11.27
CA PRO A 132 -2.32 25.94 10.16
C PRO A 132 -1.19 25.92 9.12
N ALA A 133 0.05 25.66 9.54
CA ALA A 133 1.22 25.57 8.66
C ALA A 133 1.24 24.32 7.75
N ASP A 134 0.43 23.31 8.07
CA ASP A 134 0.32 22.07 7.30
C ASP A 134 -0.51 22.30 6.02
N PHE A 135 -1.31 23.37 5.99
CA PHE A 135 -2.12 23.75 4.84
C PHE A 135 -1.28 24.52 3.82
N ARG A 136 -1.27 24.01 2.59
CA ARG A 136 -0.61 24.61 1.43
C ARG A 136 -1.65 24.96 0.38
N ASN A 137 -1.41 26.03 -0.36
CA ASN A 137 -2.25 26.47 -1.47
C ASN A 137 -1.48 26.29 -2.80
N PRO A 138 -1.64 25.16 -3.50
CA PRO A 138 -0.98 24.93 -4.78
C PRO A 138 -1.60 25.70 -5.96
N GLY A 139 -2.68 26.47 -5.76
CA GLY A 139 -3.29 27.30 -6.79
C GLY A 139 -4.74 27.69 -6.47
N PRO A 140 -5.34 28.64 -7.20
CA PRO A 140 -6.70 29.12 -6.94
C PRO A 140 -7.71 27.96 -6.83
N GLY A 141 -8.44 27.90 -5.71
CA GLY A 141 -9.43 26.85 -5.44
C GLY A 141 -8.85 25.48 -5.06
N ARG A 142 -7.53 25.35 -4.86
CA ARG A 142 -6.88 24.10 -4.46
C ARG A 142 -6.22 24.27 -3.09
N HIS A 143 -6.42 23.29 -2.23
CA HIS A 143 -5.76 23.20 -0.93
C HIS A 143 -5.10 21.82 -0.78
N ARG A 144 -3.95 21.78 -0.12
CA ARG A 144 -3.17 20.56 0.14
C ARG A 144 -2.81 20.54 1.62
N LEU A 145 -3.13 19.46 2.33
CA LEU A 145 -2.79 19.31 3.75
C LEU A 145 -1.62 18.34 3.90
N ILE A 146 -0.58 18.74 4.61
CA ILE A 146 0.58 17.87 4.91
C ILE A 146 0.84 17.95 6.40
N THR A 147 0.21 17.06 7.17
CA THR A 147 0.32 17.01 8.63
C THR A 147 1.17 15.82 9.07
N GLN A 148 1.94 16.03 10.14
CA GLN A 148 2.69 14.96 10.80
C GLN A 148 1.81 14.35 11.90
N VAL A 149 1.47 13.07 11.74
CA VAL A 149 0.69 12.32 12.72
C VAL A 149 1.63 11.56 13.63
N TYR A 150 1.52 11.80 14.94
CA TYR A 150 2.26 11.05 15.96
C TYR A 150 1.37 9.95 16.52
N LEU A 151 1.80 8.70 16.35
CA LEU A 151 1.15 7.53 16.92
C LEU A 151 2.03 7.02 18.06
N SER A 152 1.49 6.97 19.28
CA SER A 152 2.18 6.42 20.45
C SER A 152 1.23 5.59 21.27
N HIS A 153 1.66 4.40 21.65
CA HIS A 153 0.90 3.48 22.50
C HIS A 153 1.82 2.79 23.51
N THR A 154 1.25 2.25 24.60
CA THR A 154 1.97 1.34 25.51
C THR A 154 2.33 0.05 24.78
N ALA A 155 3.42 -0.61 25.18
CA ALA A 155 3.90 -1.82 24.51
C ALA A 155 2.79 -2.87 24.40
N TRP A 156 2.48 -3.30 23.17
CA TRP A 156 1.50 -4.35 22.95
C TRP A 156 2.15 -5.68 23.32
N THR A 157 1.77 -6.27 24.46
CA THR A 157 2.22 -7.60 24.87
C THR A 157 1.46 -8.66 24.06
N GLY A 158 1.84 -8.81 22.80
CA GLY A 158 1.33 -9.80 21.87
C GLY A 158 2.31 -9.98 20.73
N ASN A 159 3.27 -10.90 20.91
CA ASN A 159 4.27 -11.38 19.94
C ASN A 159 4.32 -10.66 18.57
N GLN A 160 5.06 -9.55 18.51
CA GLN A 160 5.92 -9.19 17.38
C GLN A 160 7.01 -8.26 17.90
N GLN A 161 8.26 -8.64 17.62
CA GLN A 161 9.46 -8.26 18.36
C GLN A 161 9.64 -6.76 18.58
N ASP A 162 9.98 -6.44 19.83
CA ASP A 162 10.28 -5.13 20.41
C ASP A 162 11.16 -4.25 19.52
N HIS A 163 10.65 -3.07 19.13
CA HIS A 163 11.47 -1.88 18.99
C HIS A 163 10.66 -0.61 19.28
N HIS A 164 11.19 0.22 20.18
CA HIS A 164 10.78 1.60 20.37
C HIS A 164 10.95 2.38 19.05
N MET A 165 9.88 2.50 18.27
CA MET A 165 9.94 3.16 16.96
C MET A 165 9.44 4.60 17.07
N ARG A 166 10.36 5.53 17.31
CA ARG A 166 10.13 6.96 17.07
C ARG A 166 10.40 7.22 15.59
N ARG A 167 9.36 7.29 14.75
CA ARG A 167 9.52 7.65 13.34
C ARG A 167 8.44 8.60 12.83
N GLU A 168 8.94 9.62 12.14
CA GLU A 168 8.20 10.69 11.51
C GLU A 168 7.74 10.23 10.13
N GLY A 169 6.43 10.17 9.91
CA GLY A 169 5.83 9.90 8.61
C GLY A 169 5.25 11.19 8.04
N LEU A 170 5.72 11.62 6.87
CA LEU A 170 5.11 12.68 6.08
C LEU A 170 3.95 12.09 5.27
N ILE A 171 2.72 12.49 5.56
CA ILE A 171 1.53 12.12 4.78
C ILE A 171 1.26 13.23 3.77
N TYR A 172 1.28 12.89 2.48
CA TYR A 172 0.86 13.79 1.41
C TYR A 172 -0.66 13.63 1.19
N VAL A 173 -1.46 14.58 1.67
CA VAL A 173 -2.87 14.74 1.22
C VAL A 173 -2.85 15.55 -0.04
#